data_AF-A0A3D5U6D4-F1
#
_entry.id   AF-A0A3D5U6D4-F1
#
_cell.length_a   1.000
_cell.length_b   1.000
_cell.length_c   1.000
_cell.angle_alpha   90.00
_cell.angle_beta   90.00
_cell.angle_gamma   90.00
#
_symmetry.space_group_name_H-M   'P 1'
#
loop_
_entity.id
_entity.type
_entity.pdbx_description
1 polymer ?
#
loop_
_entity_poly.entity_id
_entity_poly.type
_entity_poly.pdbx_seq_one_letter_code
_entity_poly.pdbx_strand_id
1 'polypeptide(L)'
;MIVESIAYHPRKLQAKPKKGFFIEYRLDLYPRLEEAEFSVFNANNILCCKDDALNADLLDKMLSSDALIDLDTKQLDKYSDKVDTSRLILSTHLPAFDETAIRSFLSHPQPAKVYKLVYEAATLQEMIDTAQIIAEQQDRDVIFNVTGKWAYFQRSFFHFFNSIGLYSALEEPLFEGQPTSIYLSRMVDAVYAEDSMVLLVLGSDKVSQSGSVRFGNSVLAKLDLHTAFIPVPARDVSEAMAACKFTAQRARLLG
;
A
#
# COMPACT_ATOMS: atom_id res chain seq x y z
N MET A 1 -1.29 1.88 -9.63
CA MET A 1 -0.77 3.02 -8.85
C MET A 1 0.21 2.51 -7.78
N ILE A 2 1.51 2.75 -7.92
CA ILE A 2 2.48 2.39 -6.86
C ILE A 2 2.82 3.66 -6.07
N VAL A 3 2.71 3.57 -4.74
CA VAL A 3 2.94 4.68 -3.82
C VAL A 3 4.10 4.38 -2.89
N GLU A 4 5.00 5.34 -2.76
CA GLU A 4 6.13 5.32 -1.83
C GLU A 4 5.90 6.38 -0.75
N SER A 5 5.64 5.94 0.48
CA SER A 5 5.42 6.81 1.63
C SER A 5 6.73 7.23 2.28
N ILE A 6 6.79 8.50 2.68
CA ILE A 6 7.89 9.06 3.46
C ILE A 6 7.38 10.09 4.47
N ALA A 7 8.04 10.18 5.62
CA ALA A 7 7.83 11.30 6.54
C ALA A 7 8.23 12.60 5.83
N TYR A 8 7.38 13.63 5.90
CA TYR A 8 7.72 14.92 5.32
C TYR A 8 8.94 15.51 6.03
N HIS A 9 9.87 16.03 5.23
CA HIS A 9 10.99 16.82 5.71
C HIS A 9 11.48 17.72 4.57
N PRO A 10 11.76 19.02 4.78
CA PRO A 10 12.16 19.93 3.70
C PRO A 10 13.37 19.44 2.89
N ARG A 11 14.34 18.80 3.55
CA ARG A 11 15.52 18.21 2.88
C ARG A 11 15.22 16.97 2.03
N LYS A 12 14.05 16.34 2.20
CA LYS A 12 13.62 15.14 1.45
C LYS A 12 12.70 15.48 0.27
N LEU A 13 12.40 16.76 0.04
CA LEU A 13 11.58 17.25 -1.08
C LEU A 13 12.19 16.97 -2.47
N GLN A 14 13.45 16.54 -2.52
CA GLN A 14 14.13 16.16 -3.76
C GLN A 14 13.92 14.69 -4.14
N ALA A 15 13.15 13.92 -3.38
CA ALA A 15 12.79 12.55 -3.73
C ALA A 15 12.05 12.55 -5.08
N LYS A 16 12.76 12.15 -6.14
CA LYS A 16 12.14 11.97 -7.45
C LYS A 16 11.49 10.60 -7.47
N PRO A 17 10.16 10.51 -7.62
CA PRO A 17 9.52 9.21 -7.79
C PRO A 17 10.13 8.50 -9.00
N LYS A 18 10.19 7.17 -8.94
CA LYS A 18 10.38 6.37 -10.14
C LYS A 18 9.28 6.73 -11.15
N LYS A 19 9.56 6.61 -12.45
CA LYS A 19 8.57 6.91 -13.48
C LYS A 19 7.30 6.08 -13.25
N GLY A 20 6.16 6.75 -13.11
CA GLY A 20 4.85 6.10 -12.84
C GLY A 20 4.54 5.82 -11.36
N PHE A 21 5.41 6.25 -10.43
CA PHE A 21 5.20 6.12 -8.99
C PHE A 21 4.72 7.44 -8.40
N PHE A 22 3.99 7.35 -7.29
CA PHE A 22 3.59 8.49 -6.48
C PHE A 22 4.40 8.52 -5.18
N ILE A 23 4.70 9.72 -4.67
CA ILE A 23 5.26 9.88 -3.33
C ILE A 23 4.17 10.35 -2.37
N GLU A 24 3.89 9.58 -1.32
CA GLU A 24 3.07 10.04 -0.19
C GLU A 24 3.95 10.73 0.85
N TYR A 25 3.64 11.98 1.15
CA TYR A 25 4.26 12.72 2.25
C TYR A 25 3.33 12.66 3.48
N ARG A 26 3.84 12.02 4.54
CA ARG A 26 3.21 12.00 5.86
C ARG A 26 3.54 13.29 6.61
N LEU A 27 2.64 14.25 6.50
CA LEU A 27 2.76 15.59 7.08
C LEU A 27 2.67 15.54 8.61
N ASP A 28 1.88 14.62 9.15
CA ASP A 28 1.68 14.40 10.59
C ASP A 28 2.96 13.99 11.33
N LEU A 29 3.98 13.51 10.61
CA LEU A 29 5.26 13.12 11.18
C LEU A 29 6.29 14.27 11.23
N TYR A 30 5.95 15.45 10.70
CA TYR A 30 6.85 16.60 10.72
C TYR A 30 6.50 17.58 11.85
N PRO A 31 7.39 17.79 12.84
CA PRO A 31 7.06 18.57 14.03
C PRO A 31 6.93 20.09 13.79
N ARG A 32 7.33 20.59 12.62
CA ARG A 32 7.34 22.03 12.28
C ARG A 32 6.54 22.32 11.01
N LEU A 33 5.36 21.72 10.91
CA LEU A 33 4.52 21.71 9.72
C LEU A 33 4.11 23.10 9.23
N GLU A 34 4.10 24.09 10.11
CA GLU A 34 3.94 25.50 9.79
C GLU A 34 5.02 26.06 8.86
N GLU A 35 6.25 25.50 8.90
CA GLU A 35 7.38 25.85 8.03
C GLU A 35 7.35 25.12 6.67
N ALA A 36 6.38 24.23 6.45
CA ALA A 36 6.34 23.41 5.24
C ALA A 36 6.05 24.25 3.98
N GLU A 37 6.85 24.06 2.94
CA GLU A 37 6.66 24.66 1.62
C GLU A 37 5.75 23.75 0.78
N PHE A 38 4.52 24.21 0.50
CA PHE A 38 3.52 23.43 -0.26
C PHE A 38 3.59 23.63 -1.79
N SER A 39 4.25 24.70 -2.25
CA SER A 39 4.43 25.02 -3.68
C SER A 39 5.25 23.99 -4.44
N VAL A 40 5.98 23.11 -3.75
CA VAL A 40 6.82 22.09 -4.37
C VAL A 40 6.04 20.82 -4.76
N PHE A 41 4.83 20.65 -4.25
CA PHE A 41 4.04 19.45 -4.49
C PHE A 41 3.25 19.55 -5.80
N ASN A 42 3.22 18.44 -6.53
CA ASN A 42 2.55 18.32 -7.82
C ASN A 42 1.64 17.08 -7.85
N ALA A 43 1.01 16.83 -9.01
CA ALA A 43 0.07 15.73 -9.20
C ALA A 43 0.64 14.31 -8.97
N ASN A 44 1.97 14.13 -8.90
CA ASN A 44 2.60 12.85 -8.52
C ASN A 44 2.85 12.71 -7.01
N ASN A 45 2.35 13.66 -6.22
CA ASN A 45 2.45 13.63 -4.76
C ASN A 45 1.09 13.35 -4.13
N ILE A 46 1.12 12.68 -2.99
CA ILE A 46 -0.03 12.49 -2.10
C ILE A 46 0.31 13.19 -0.78
N LEU A 47 -0.57 14.06 -0.31
CA LEU A 47 -0.45 14.71 0.99
C LEU A 47 -1.38 14.01 1.97
N CYS A 48 -0.82 13.44 3.03
CA CYS A 48 -1.56 12.72 4.06
C CYS A 48 -1.23 13.31 5.43
N CYS A 49 -2.27 13.58 6.23
CA CYS A 49 -2.14 14.03 7.61
C CYS A 49 -3.19 13.34 8.47
N LYS A 50 -2.76 12.55 9.45
CA LYS A 50 -3.66 11.77 10.31
C LYS A 50 -4.32 12.63 11.39
N ASP A 51 -5.60 12.33 11.61
CA ASP A 51 -6.42 12.72 12.76
C ASP A 51 -6.22 14.18 13.21
N ASP A 52 -5.79 14.38 14.46
CA ASP A 52 -5.79 15.66 15.16
C ASP A 52 -4.80 16.69 14.62
N ALA A 53 -3.82 16.25 13.82
CA ALA A 53 -2.87 17.15 13.20
C ALA A 53 -3.48 17.90 12.00
N LEU A 54 -4.57 17.38 11.41
CA LEU A 54 -5.28 18.04 10.32
C LEU A 54 -6.23 19.10 10.87
N ASN A 55 -5.99 20.36 10.47
CA ASN A 55 -6.87 21.49 10.71
C ASN A 55 -7.22 22.20 9.39
N ALA A 56 -8.15 23.16 9.44
CA ALA A 56 -8.62 23.86 8.25
C ALA A 56 -7.49 24.62 7.51
N ASP A 57 -6.64 25.33 8.24
CA ASP A 57 -5.53 26.10 7.66
C ASP A 57 -4.53 25.18 6.95
N LEU A 58 -4.22 24.02 7.54
CA LEU A 58 -3.35 23.02 6.93
C LEU A 58 -3.98 22.43 5.67
N LEU A 59 -5.27 22.11 5.72
CA LEU A 59 -5.99 21.59 4.55
C LEU A 59 -5.97 22.62 3.40
N ASP A 60 -6.23 23.89 3.70
CA ASP A 60 -6.19 24.96 2.70
C ASP A 60 -4.78 25.09 2.08
N LYS A 61 -3.72 24.93 2.88
CA LYS A 61 -2.33 24.84 2.37
C LYS A 61 -2.11 23.61 1.49
N MET A 62 -2.59 22.43 1.87
CA MET A 62 -2.48 21.22 1.05
C MET A 62 -3.19 21.39 -0.30
N LEU A 63 -4.38 22.01 -0.28
CA LEU A 63 -5.21 22.28 -1.46
C LEU A 63 -4.61 23.32 -2.41
N SER A 64 -3.69 24.17 -1.94
CA SER A 64 -2.96 25.14 -2.77
C SER A 64 -1.98 24.51 -3.77
N SER A 65 -1.69 23.21 -3.63
CA SER A 65 -0.88 22.43 -4.57
C SER A 65 -1.74 21.61 -5.55
N ASP A 66 -1.12 20.95 -6.54
CA ASP A 66 -1.81 20.01 -7.44
C ASP A 66 -1.84 18.56 -6.91
N ALA A 67 -1.35 18.33 -5.68
CA ALA A 67 -1.23 16.98 -5.13
C ALA A 67 -2.59 16.31 -4.88
N LEU A 68 -2.56 14.97 -4.84
CA LEU A 68 -3.66 14.18 -4.29
C LEU A 68 -3.71 14.37 -2.77
N ILE A 69 -4.91 14.30 -2.20
CA ILE A 69 -5.16 14.47 -0.78
C ILE A 69 -5.73 13.16 -0.23
N ASP A 70 -5.06 12.58 0.77
CA ASP A 70 -5.55 11.41 1.49
C ASP A 70 -6.30 11.86 2.76
N LEU A 71 -7.61 11.62 2.80
CA LEU A 71 -8.46 11.84 3.95
C LEU A 71 -9.00 10.51 4.48
N ASP A 72 -8.91 10.31 5.80
CA ASP A 72 -9.56 9.18 6.46
C ASP A 72 -11.07 9.42 6.55
N THR A 73 -11.88 8.36 6.50
CA THR A 73 -13.34 8.46 6.64
C THR A 73 -13.78 9.22 7.88
N LYS A 74 -13.02 9.14 8.98
CA LYS A 74 -13.31 9.89 10.23
C LYS A 74 -13.17 11.40 10.08
N GLN A 75 -12.43 11.87 9.08
CA GLN A 75 -12.19 13.28 8.80
C GLN A 75 -13.20 13.85 7.77
N LEU A 76 -13.95 12.99 7.07
CA LEU A 76 -14.83 13.40 5.98
C LEU A 76 -15.90 14.40 6.43
N ASP A 77 -16.59 14.16 7.54
CA ASP A 77 -17.67 15.05 7.99
C ASP A 77 -17.25 16.52 8.16
N LYS A 78 -15.94 16.75 8.37
CA LYS A 78 -15.37 18.11 8.53
C LYS A 78 -14.93 18.73 7.21
N TYR A 79 -14.58 17.92 6.21
CA TYR A 79 -13.79 18.35 5.04
C TYR A 79 -14.28 17.81 3.69
N SER A 80 -15.37 17.03 3.64
CA SER A 80 -15.87 16.33 2.44
C SER A 80 -16.04 17.26 1.24
N ASP A 81 -16.54 18.47 1.48
CA ASP A 81 -16.91 19.41 0.42
C ASP A 81 -15.75 20.29 -0.04
N LYS A 82 -14.57 20.16 0.61
CA LYS A 82 -13.40 21.00 0.32
C LYS A 82 -12.44 20.38 -0.69
N VAL A 83 -12.45 19.06 -0.85
CA VAL A 83 -11.49 18.34 -1.71
C VAL A 83 -12.19 17.91 -2.99
N ASP A 84 -11.66 18.31 -4.14
CA ASP A 84 -12.11 17.80 -5.43
C ASP A 84 -11.96 16.27 -5.46
N THR A 85 -13.04 15.58 -5.86
CA THR A 85 -13.12 14.12 -5.95
C THR A 85 -12.03 13.56 -6.86
N SER A 86 -11.62 14.29 -7.90
CA SER A 86 -10.54 13.90 -8.82
C SER A 86 -9.15 13.86 -8.17
N ARG A 87 -9.02 14.50 -6.99
CA ARG A 87 -7.80 14.59 -6.17
C ARG A 87 -7.92 13.85 -4.84
N LEU A 88 -9.11 13.40 -4.46
CA LEU A 88 -9.38 12.74 -3.20
C LEU A 88 -8.97 11.26 -3.24
N ILE A 89 -8.12 10.86 -2.30
CA ILE A 89 -7.98 9.47 -1.85
C ILE A 89 -8.79 9.37 -0.56
N LEU A 90 -9.84 8.55 -0.57
CA LEU A 90 -10.62 8.28 0.63
C LEU A 90 -10.08 7.02 1.29
N SER A 91 -9.60 7.12 2.52
CA SER A 91 -8.96 6.00 3.21
C SER A 91 -9.71 5.53 4.45
N THR A 92 -9.51 4.27 4.80
CA THR A 92 -9.88 3.74 6.11
C THR A 92 -8.83 2.74 6.60
N HIS A 93 -8.57 2.76 7.90
CA HIS A 93 -7.62 1.88 8.57
C HIS A 93 -8.35 1.10 9.67
N LEU A 94 -8.50 -0.20 9.48
CA LEU A 94 -9.12 -1.10 10.45
C LEU A 94 -8.03 -1.85 11.24
N PRO A 95 -8.25 -2.15 12.53
CA PRO A 95 -7.29 -2.91 13.32
C PRO A 95 -7.19 -4.38 12.89
N ALA A 96 -8.23 -4.93 12.28
CA ALA A 96 -8.30 -6.31 11.80
C ALA A 96 -9.34 -6.40 10.66
N PHE A 97 -9.46 -7.59 10.05
CA PHE A 97 -10.53 -7.87 9.09
C PHE A 97 -11.92 -7.73 9.75
N ASP A 98 -12.76 -6.89 9.15
CA ASP A 98 -14.16 -6.69 9.51
C ASP A 98 -14.96 -6.53 8.22
N GLU A 99 -15.63 -7.60 7.80
CA GLU A 99 -16.40 -7.60 6.55
C GLU A 99 -17.48 -6.49 6.53
N THR A 100 -18.14 -6.23 7.66
CA THR A 100 -19.21 -5.22 7.71
C THR A 100 -18.64 -3.83 7.51
N ALA A 101 -17.53 -3.52 8.20
CA ALA A 101 -16.85 -2.25 8.05
C ALA A 101 -16.27 -2.07 6.63
N ILE A 102 -15.68 -3.13 6.06
CA ILE A 102 -15.13 -3.13 4.70
C ILE A 102 -16.22 -2.83 3.67
N ARG A 103 -17.36 -3.55 3.74
CA ARG A 103 -18.49 -3.33 2.83
C ARG A 103 -19.06 -1.92 2.99
N SER A 104 -19.23 -1.46 4.23
CA SER A 104 -19.68 -0.09 4.52
C SER A 104 -18.76 0.96 3.87
N PHE A 105 -17.45 0.83 4.06
CA PHE A 105 -16.45 1.72 3.46
C PHE A 105 -16.49 1.71 1.93
N LEU A 106 -16.51 0.53 1.31
CA LEU A 106 -16.49 0.42 -0.15
C LEU A 106 -17.80 0.90 -0.79
N SER A 107 -18.92 0.80 -0.07
CA SER A 107 -20.22 1.35 -0.50
C SER A 107 -20.42 2.83 -0.13
N HIS A 108 -19.41 3.49 0.45
CA HIS A 108 -19.54 4.85 0.96
C HIS A 108 -19.97 5.83 -0.16
N PRO A 109 -20.93 6.74 0.10
CA PRO A 109 -21.52 7.59 -0.93
C PRO A 109 -20.57 8.68 -1.46
N GLN A 110 -19.58 9.10 -0.67
CA GLN A 110 -18.58 10.08 -1.09
C GLN A 110 -17.78 9.55 -2.29
N PRO A 111 -17.85 10.17 -3.48
CA PRO A 111 -16.97 9.85 -4.60
C PRO A 111 -15.53 10.27 -4.30
N ALA A 112 -14.59 9.44 -4.73
CA ALA A 112 -13.16 9.67 -4.61
C ALA A 112 -12.43 9.11 -5.83
N LYS A 113 -11.25 9.65 -6.14
CA LYS A 113 -10.37 9.12 -7.19
C LYS A 113 -9.96 7.69 -6.89
N VAL A 114 -9.63 7.41 -5.63
CA VAL A 114 -9.18 6.10 -5.16
C VAL A 114 -9.72 5.85 -3.74
N TYR A 115 -10.15 4.62 -3.49
CA TYR A 115 -10.49 4.12 -2.16
C TYR A 115 -9.31 3.33 -1.59
N LYS A 116 -8.80 3.73 -0.44
CA LYS A 116 -7.65 3.10 0.23
C LYS A 116 -8.11 2.31 1.45
N LEU A 117 -8.14 0.99 1.34
CA LEU A 117 -8.49 0.08 2.42
C LEU A 117 -7.22 -0.51 3.04
N VAL A 118 -7.06 -0.35 4.35
CA VAL A 118 -5.95 -0.94 5.10
C VAL A 118 -6.44 -1.67 6.35
N TYR A 119 -5.96 -2.91 6.57
CA TYR A 119 -6.17 -3.62 7.83
C TYR A 119 -5.06 -4.63 8.14
N GLU A 120 -4.98 -5.11 9.39
CA GLU A 120 -4.06 -6.19 9.75
C GLU A 120 -4.70 -7.56 9.48
N ALA A 121 -4.18 -8.28 8.49
CA ALA A 121 -4.66 -9.62 8.16
C ALA A 121 -4.04 -10.67 9.09
N ALA A 122 -4.88 -11.51 9.67
CA ALA A 122 -4.46 -12.69 10.42
C ALA A 122 -4.20 -13.88 9.49
N THR A 123 -4.97 -14.00 8.40
CA THR A 123 -4.92 -15.15 7.49
C THR A 123 -4.91 -14.75 6.01
N LEU A 124 -4.47 -15.67 5.15
CA LEU A 124 -4.62 -15.52 3.69
C LEU A 124 -6.10 -15.42 3.27
N GLN A 125 -6.99 -16.15 3.95
CA GLN A 125 -8.41 -16.22 3.57
C GLN A 125 -9.08 -14.84 3.68
N GLU A 126 -8.81 -14.09 4.74
CA GLU A 126 -9.33 -12.71 4.91
C GLU A 126 -8.98 -11.80 3.73
N MET A 127 -7.77 -11.94 3.19
CA MET A 127 -7.33 -11.17 2.01
C MET A 127 -8.05 -11.61 0.73
N ILE A 128 -8.31 -12.91 0.58
CA ILE A 128 -9.08 -13.47 -0.54
C ILE A 128 -10.53 -12.99 -0.46
N ASP A 129 -11.15 -13.05 0.71
CA ASP A 129 -12.53 -12.59 0.93
C ASP A 129 -12.65 -11.10 0.65
N THR A 130 -11.69 -10.30 1.13
CA THR A 130 -11.62 -8.86 0.81
C THR A 130 -11.52 -8.62 -0.69
N ALA A 131 -10.69 -9.39 -1.40
CA ALA A 131 -10.57 -9.27 -2.86
C ALA A 131 -11.89 -9.57 -3.57
N GLN A 132 -12.68 -10.53 -3.08
CA GLN A 132 -14.02 -10.82 -3.63
C GLN A 132 -14.97 -9.64 -3.40
N ILE A 133 -14.98 -9.08 -2.19
CA ILE A 133 -15.80 -7.89 -1.88
C ILE A 133 -15.42 -6.72 -2.80
N ILE A 134 -14.12 -6.50 -3.05
CA ILE A 134 -13.66 -5.45 -3.98
C ILE A 134 -14.15 -5.73 -5.41
N ALA A 135 -14.11 -6.98 -5.87
CA ALA A 135 -14.57 -7.34 -7.21
C ALA A 135 -16.07 -7.07 -7.45
N GLU A 136 -16.88 -7.06 -6.38
CA GLU A 136 -18.29 -6.70 -6.43
C GLU A 136 -18.51 -5.19 -6.70
N GLN A 137 -17.49 -4.35 -6.49
CA GLN A 137 -17.54 -2.89 -6.64
C GLN A 137 -16.87 -2.44 -7.96
N GLN A 138 -17.54 -2.68 -9.08
CA GLN A 138 -16.96 -2.50 -10.42
C GLN A 138 -16.66 -1.04 -10.82
N ASP A 139 -17.18 -0.07 -10.08
CA ASP A 139 -17.08 1.36 -10.37
C ASP A 139 -16.01 2.08 -9.53
N ARG A 140 -15.20 1.35 -8.77
CA ARG A 140 -14.26 1.93 -7.80
C ARG A 140 -12.83 1.44 -7.98
N ASP A 141 -11.93 2.40 -8.07
CA ASP A 141 -10.49 2.16 -7.99
C ASP A 141 -10.07 1.95 -6.53
N VAL A 142 -9.66 0.72 -6.19
CA VAL A 142 -9.31 0.34 -4.81
C VAL A 142 -7.82 0.04 -4.65
N ILE A 143 -7.16 0.76 -3.74
CA ILE A 143 -5.88 0.34 -3.17
C ILE A 143 -6.17 -0.44 -1.89
N PHE A 144 -5.97 -1.75 -1.94
CA PHE A 144 -6.11 -2.63 -0.79
C PHE A 144 -4.73 -3.07 -0.34
N ASN A 145 -4.39 -2.74 0.90
CA ASN A 145 -3.16 -3.21 1.50
C ASN A 145 -3.39 -3.79 2.89
N VAL A 146 -2.61 -4.80 3.25
CA VAL A 146 -2.57 -5.28 4.63
C VAL A 146 -1.32 -4.80 5.37
N THR A 147 -1.42 -4.73 6.69
CA THR A 147 -0.31 -4.57 7.63
C THR A 147 0.09 -5.93 8.22
N GLY A 148 1.07 -5.92 9.13
CA GLY A 148 1.50 -7.12 9.83
C GLY A 148 2.23 -8.13 8.94
N LYS A 149 2.17 -9.40 9.33
CA LYS A 149 2.99 -10.47 8.76
C LYS A 149 2.77 -10.70 7.26
N TRP A 150 1.54 -10.50 6.78
CA TRP A 150 1.15 -10.75 5.39
C TRP A 150 1.48 -9.58 4.43
N ALA A 151 1.96 -8.44 4.94
CA ALA A 151 2.13 -7.22 4.16
C ALA A 151 3.03 -7.40 2.91
N TYR A 152 4.16 -8.12 3.03
CA TYR A 152 5.02 -8.39 1.88
C TYR A 152 4.34 -9.28 0.84
N PHE A 153 3.67 -10.35 1.27
CA PHE A 153 2.97 -11.27 0.37
C PHE A 153 1.87 -10.54 -0.40
N GLN A 154 0.95 -9.91 0.31
CA GLN A 154 -0.20 -9.25 -0.30
C GLN A 154 0.21 -8.16 -1.29
N ARG A 155 1.18 -7.32 -0.92
CA ARG A 155 1.63 -6.22 -1.78
C ARG A 155 2.42 -6.70 -2.98
N SER A 156 3.12 -7.83 -2.89
CA SER A 156 3.79 -8.43 -4.05
C SER A 156 2.79 -8.91 -5.10
N PHE A 157 1.63 -9.40 -4.65
CA PHE A 157 0.56 -9.94 -5.49
C PHE A 157 -0.67 -9.02 -5.59
N PHE A 158 -0.52 -7.71 -5.36
CA PHE A 158 -1.64 -6.80 -5.11
C PHE A 158 -2.74 -6.83 -6.18
N HIS A 159 -2.40 -6.92 -7.48
CA HIS A 159 -3.40 -7.01 -8.55
C HIS A 159 -4.28 -8.27 -8.44
N PHE A 160 -3.75 -9.38 -7.92
CA PHE A 160 -4.52 -10.61 -7.73
C PHE A 160 -5.49 -10.55 -6.56
N PHE A 161 -5.39 -9.50 -5.74
CA PHE A 161 -6.34 -9.14 -4.70
C PHE A 161 -7.31 -8.03 -5.15
N ASN A 162 -7.47 -7.84 -6.47
CA ASN A 162 -8.29 -6.79 -7.08
C ASN A 162 -7.90 -5.37 -6.64
N SER A 163 -6.62 -5.18 -6.29
CA SER A 163 -6.10 -3.87 -5.99
C SER A 163 -5.48 -3.22 -7.24
N ILE A 164 -5.78 -1.95 -7.45
CA ILE A 164 -5.16 -1.15 -8.52
C ILE A 164 -3.74 -0.67 -8.16
N GLY A 165 -3.30 -0.89 -6.91
CA GLY A 165 -2.07 -0.30 -6.42
C GLY A 165 -1.57 -0.83 -5.09
N LEU A 166 -0.45 -0.26 -4.63
CA LEU A 166 0.13 -0.60 -3.35
C LEU A 166 0.86 0.59 -2.75
N TYR A 167 1.00 0.57 -1.42
CA TYR A 167 1.91 1.45 -0.69
C TYR A 167 3.20 0.72 -0.29
N SER A 168 4.29 1.44 -0.14
CA SER A 168 5.55 0.95 0.45
C SER A 168 6.27 2.11 1.11
N ALA A 169 7.19 1.84 2.03
CA ALA A 169 8.07 2.89 2.54
C ALA A 169 9.16 3.22 1.51
N LEU A 170 9.38 4.50 1.20
CA LEU A 170 10.44 4.90 0.26
C LEU A 170 11.83 4.49 0.79
N GLU A 171 12.10 4.79 2.06
CA GLU A 171 13.38 4.56 2.72
C GLU A 171 13.21 3.63 3.93
N GLU A 172 12.57 4.15 4.97
CA GLU A 172 12.36 3.47 6.25
C GLU A 172 10.87 3.28 6.53
N PRO A 173 10.45 2.15 7.14
CA PRO A 173 9.08 1.93 7.56
C PRO A 173 8.54 3.09 8.42
N LEU A 174 7.38 3.62 8.06
CA LEU A 174 6.68 4.64 8.85
C LEU A 174 5.79 4.03 9.94
N PHE A 175 5.60 2.72 9.90
CA PHE A 175 4.92 1.91 10.90
C PHE A 175 5.48 0.49 10.87
N GLU A 176 5.27 -0.26 11.95
CA GLU A 176 5.80 -1.61 12.08
C GLU A 176 5.26 -2.54 10.97
N GLY A 177 6.16 -3.29 10.34
CA GLY A 177 5.81 -4.25 9.30
C GLY A 177 5.57 -3.66 7.91
N GLN A 178 5.68 -2.33 7.71
CA GLN A 178 5.58 -1.73 6.37
C GLN A 178 6.73 -2.22 5.46
N PRO A 179 6.43 -2.81 4.29
CA PRO A 179 7.47 -3.16 3.32
C PRO A 179 8.15 -1.92 2.76
N THR A 180 9.48 -1.96 2.58
CA THR A 180 10.22 -0.87 1.92
C THR A 180 10.30 -1.11 0.41
N SER A 181 10.28 -0.03 -0.37
CA SER A 181 10.25 -0.06 -1.83
C SER A 181 11.43 -0.83 -2.42
N ILE A 182 12.63 -0.67 -1.84
CA ILE A 182 13.84 -1.36 -2.32
C ILE A 182 13.70 -2.89 -2.32
N TYR A 183 13.00 -3.46 -1.33
CA TYR A 183 12.78 -4.91 -1.27
C TYR A 183 11.50 -5.31 -2.02
N LEU A 184 10.43 -4.53 -1.89
CA LEU A 184 9.13 -4.86 -2.46
C LEU A 184 9.12 -4.76 -3.98
N SER A 185 9.73 -3.72 -4.57
CA SER A 185 9.72 -3.51 -6.03
C SER A 185 10.24 -4.74 -6.79
N ARG A 186 11.31 -5.36 -6.29
CA ARG A 186 11.83 -6.60 -6.86
C ARG A 186 10.83 -7.77 -6.80
N MET A 187 10.13 -7.92 -5.68
CA MET A 187 9.12 -8.97 -5.53
C MET A 187 7.98 -8.73 -6.51
N VAL A 188 7.51 -7.49 -6.64
CA VAL A 188 6.47 -7.08 -7.59
C VAL A 188 6.93 -7.34 -9.03
N ASP A 189 8.12 -6.87 -9.42
CA ASP A 189 8.65 -7.07 -10.77
C ASP A 189 8.73 -8.57 -11.13
N ALA A 190 9.16 -9.42 -10.20
CA ALA A 190 9.23 -10.87 -10.39
C ALA A 190 7.88 -11.60 -10.25
N VAL A 191 6.81 -10.95 -9.80
CA VAL A 191 5.46 -11.54 -9.84
C VAL A 191 4.82 -11.34 -11.21
N TYR A 192 5.15 -10.24 -11.90
CA TYR A 192 4.49 -9.83 -13.14
C TYR A 192 5.35 -9.98 -14.40
N ALA A 193 6.60 -10.43 -14.28
CA ALA A 193 7.46 -10.70 -15.43
C ALA A 193 7.29 -12.14 -15.95
N GLU A 194 7.11 -12.30 -17.27
CA GLU A 194 6.86 -13.60 -17.92
C GLU A 194 7.98 -14.62 -17.67
N ASP A 195 9.24 -14.20 -17.76
CA ASP A 195 10.42 -15.08 -17.60
C ASP A 195 10.93 -15.17 -16.16
N SER A 196 10.10 -14.81 -15.19
CA SER A 196 10.53 -14.74 -13.79
C SER A 196 10.07 -15.91 -12.94
N MET A 197 10.89 -16.29 -11.96
CA MET A 197 10.58 -17.33 -11.00
C MET A 197 10.26 -16.73 -9.63
N VAL A 198 9.10 -17.08 -9.09
CA VAL A 198 8.73 -16.77 -7.70
C VAL A 198 9.04 -17.96 -6.80
N LEU A 199 9.88 -17.73 -5.80
CA LEU A 199 10.22 -18.71 -4.77
C LEU A 199 9.53 -18.33 -3.45
N LEU A 200 8.61 -19.18 -2.98
CA LEU A 200 7.92 -18.95 -1.72
C LEU A 200 8.81 -19.41 -0.54
N VAL A 201 9.03 -18.51 0.42
CA VAL A 201 9.73 -18.82 1.66
C VAL A 201 8.70 -19.02 2.76
N LEU A 202 8.42 -20.27 3.09
CA LEU A 202 7.45 -20.65 4.12
C LEU A 202 8.07 -20.50 5.51
N GLY A 203 7.32 -19.93 6.45
CA GLY A 203 7.76 -19.83 7.84
C GLY A 203 6.70 -19.20 8.74
N SER A 204 7.05 -18.96 9.99
CA SER A 204 6.18 -18.32 10.98
C SER A 204 6.01 -16.81 10.71
N ASP A 205 5.32 -16.11 11.62
CA ASP A 205 4.96 -14.69 11.48
C ASP A 205 6.14 -13.75 11.15
N LYS A 206 7.38 -14.14 11.49
CA LYS A 206 8.60 -13.35 11.23
C LYS A 206 9.37 -13.78 9.98
N VAL A 207 8.81 -14.60 9.09
CA VAL A 207 9.51 -15.10 7.90
C VAL A 207 9.95 -13.99 6.94
N SER A 208 9.27 -12.84 6.95
CA SER A 208 9.69 -11.63 6.22
C SER A 208 11.06 -11.11 6.67
N GLN A 209 11.51 -11.45 7.89
CA GLN A 209 12.81 -11.09 8.43
C GLN A 209 13.89 -12.14 8.13
N SER A 210 13.54 -13.26 7.51
CA SER A 210 14.50 -14.32 7.19
C SER A 210 15.60 -13.84 6.25
N GLY A 211 16.78 -14.44 6.38
CA GLY A 211 17.93 -14.09 5.53
C GLY A 211 17.67 -14.35 4.04
N SER A 212 16.88 -15.38 3.70
CA SER A 212 16.46 -15.66 2.32
C SER A 212 15.67 -14.50 1.73
N VAL A 213 14.78 -13.87 2.51
CA VAL A 213 13.96 -12.75 2.05
C VAL A 213 14.76 -11.45 2.04
N ARG A 214 15.48 -11.13 3.13
CA ARG A 214 16.21 -9.86 3.28
C ARG A 214 17.48 -9.79 2.43
N PHE A 215 18.27 -10.86 2.42
CA PHE A 215 19.55 -10.91 1.70
C PHE A 215 19.43 -11.64 0.37
N GLY A 216 18.66 -12.73 0.29
CA GLY A 216 18.54 -13.52 -0.93
C GLY A 216 18.06 -12.69 -2.11
N ASN A 217 17.03 -11.86 -1.93
CA ASN A 217 16.57 -10.93 -2.96
C ASN A 217 17.66 -9.93 -3.41
N SER A 218 18.48 -9.45 -2.48
CA SER A 218 19.61 -8.55 -2.80
C SER A 218 20.71 -9.27 -3.59
N VAL A 219 20.97 -10.55 -3.28
CA VAL A 219 21.94 -11.39 -4.01
C VAL A 219 21.43 -11.68 -5.41
N LEU A 220 20.17 -12.12 -5.54
CA LEU A 220 19.54 -12.36 -6.84
C LEU A 220 19.55 -11.10 -7.72
N ALA A 221 19.43 -9.91 -7.13
CA ALA A 221 19.56 -8.64 -7.84
C ALA A 221 20.96 -8.37 -8.38
N LYS A 222 21.99 -8.65 -7.58
CA LYS A 222 23.39 -8.50 -8.03
C LYS A 222 23.76 -9.49 -9.11
N LEU A 223 23.12 -10.65 -9.14
CA LEU A 223 23.34 -11.70 -10.14
C LEU A 223 22.46 -11.55 -11.39
N ASP A 224 21.66 -10.48 -11.46
CA ASP A 224 20.70 -10.23 -12.55
C ASP A 224 19.77 -11.42 -12.84
N LEU A 225 19.40 -12.14 -11.77
CA LEU A 225 18.46 -13.26 -11.89
C LEU A 225 17.03 -12.73 -11.80
N HIS A 226 16.18 -13.12 -12.76
CA HIS A 226 14.75 -12.83 -12.76
C HIS A 226 14.02 -13.74 -11.76
N THR A 227 14.35 -13.61 -10.48
CA THR A 227 13.79 -14.43 -9.40
C THR A 227 13.62 -13.59 -8.15
N ALA A 228 12.53 -13.83 -7.42
CA ALA A 228 12.31 -13.23 -6.10
C ALA A 228 11.89 -14.26 -5.05
N PHE A 229 12.40 -14.07 -3.85
CA PHE A 229 11.91 -14.75 -2.65
C PHE A 229 10.75 -13.95 -2.04
N ILE A 230 9.57 -14.58 -1.93
CA ILE A 230 8.39 -13.97 -1.31
C ILE A 230 8.07 -14.69 0.01
N PRO A 231 7.98 -13.97 1.15
CA PRO A 231 7.65 -14.57 2.43
C PRO A 231 6.19 -15.04 2.48
N VAL A 232 5.96 -16.22 3.05
CA VAL A 232 4.63 -16.76 3.36
C VAL A 232 4.56 -17.09 4.85
N PRO A 233 3.96 -16.21 5.68
CA PRO A 233 3.90 -16.35 7.14
C PRO A 233 2.77 -17.30 7.58
N ALA A 234 2.79 -18.53 7.05
CA ALA A 234 1.78 -19.54 7.30
C ALA A 234 1.89 -20.12 8.72
N ARG A 235 0.75 -20.22 9.41
CA ARG A 235 0.65 -20.80 10.76
C ARG A 235 0.74 -22.32 10.74
N ASP A 236 0.26 -22.93 9.67
CA ASP A 236 0.23 -24.37 9.49
C ASP A 236 0.42 -24.76 8.01
N VAL A 237 0.49 -26.07 7.77
CA VAL A 237 0.66 -26.65 6.44
C VAL A 237 -0.50 -26.31 5.52
N SER A 238 -1.73 -26.22 6.04
CA SER A 238 -2.92 -25.93 5.24
C SER A 238 -2.87 -24.51 4.68
N GLU A 239 -2.50 -23.53 5.51
CA GLU A 239 -2.33 -22.13 5.09
C GLU A 239 -1.15 -21.98 4.11
N ALA A 240 -0.05 -22.70 4.33
CA ALA A 240 1.07 -22.72 3.40
C ALA A 240 0.65 -23.29 2.03
N MET A 241 -0.08 -24.40 2.02
CA MET A 241 -0.61 -25.00 0.79
C MET A 241 -1.62 -24.09 0.10
N ALA A 242 -2.44 -23.36 0.85
CA ALA A 242 -3.35 -22.36 0.29
C ALA A 242 -2.59 -21.23 -0.41
N ALA A 243 -1.51 -20.71 0.19
CA ALA A 243 -0.66 -19.70 -0.44
C ALA A 243 0.05 -20.21 -1.70
N CYS A 244 0.52 -21.46 -1.69
CA CYS A 244 1.09 -22.11 -2.88
C CYS A 244 0.04 -22.23 -4.00
N LYS A 245 -1.18 -22.69 -3.67
CA LYS A 245 -2.29 -22.81 -4.63
C LYS A 245 -2.69 -21.45 -5.20
N PHE A 246 -2.83 -20.44 -4.34
CA PHE A 246 -3.11 -19.06 -4.75
C PHE A 246 -2.07 -18.57 -5.74
N THR A 247 -0.78 -18.70 -5.41
CA THR A 247 0.33 -18.27 -6.27
C THR A 247 0.32 -19.02 -7.61
N ALA A 248 0.14 -20.34 -7.59
CA ALA A 248 0.15 -21.16 -8.81
C ALA A 248 -1.05 -20.89 -9.73
N GLN A 249 -2.25 -20.69 -9.17
CA GLN A 249 -3.43 -20.32 -9.95
C GLN A 249 -3.26 -18.98 -10.66
N ARG A 250 -2.61 -18.03 -9.99
CA ARG A 250 -2.40 -16.68 -10.51
C ARG A 250 -1.25 -16.60 -11.50
N ALA A 251 -0.18 -17.38 -11.32
CA ALA A 251 0.88 -17.52 -12.32
C ALA A 251 0.32 -18.00 -13.68
N ARG A 252 -0.59 -18.98 -13.68
CA ARG A 252 -1.27 -19.45 -14.91
C ARG A 252 -2.14 -18.41 -15.62
N LEU A 253 -2.51 -17.32 -14.94
CA LEU A 253 -3.27 -16.23 -15.55
C LEU A 253 -2.37 -15.24 -16.29
N LEU A 254 -1.06 -15.26 -16.03
CA LEU A 254 -0.08 -14.39 -16.69
C LEU A 254 0.55 -15.03 -17.93
N GLY A 255 0.44 -16.36 -18.12
CA GLY A 255 1.01 -17.12 -19.23
C GLY A 255 1.49 -18.50 -18.78
#